data_AF-A0A969E4M5-F1
#
_entry.id   AF-A0A969E4M5-F1
#
_cell.length_a   1.000
_cell.length_b   1.000
_cell.length_c   1.000
_cell.angle_alpha   90.00
_cell.angle_beta   90.00
_cell.angle_gamma   90.00
#
_symmetry.space_group_name_H-M   'P 1'
#
loop_
_entity.id
_entity.type
_entity.pdbx_description
1 polymer ?
#
loop_
_entity_poly.entity_id
_entity_poly.type
_entity_poly.pdbx_seq_one_letter_code
_entity_poly.pdbx_strand_id
1 'polypeptide(L)'
;MRVVLDSNVLLISISRRSQHHPIFQAILSGTITLCVSNSILEEYEEKIGEFWSPEVANNTIETLMKSPYMERFDPRYNWVLIYADPDDDKFADCAIAGNATYLVTNDHHFNVLKTLPFPPFNIVLADVFLEMLLNTEGV
;
A
#
# COMPACT_ATOMS: atom_id res chain seq x y z
N MET A 1 6.74 6.35 9.43
CA MET A 1 6.90 6.71 8.00
C MET A 1 5.59 6.42 7.29
N ARG A 2 5.04 7.33 6.47
CA ARG A 2 3.75 7.11 5.77
C ARG A 2 3.95 6.36 4.46
N VAL A 3 3.12 5.35 4.19
CA VAL A 3 3.28 4.46 3.05
C VAL A 3 1.92 4.10 2.47
N VAL A 4 1.79 4.12 1.15
CA VAL A 4 0.68 3.48 0.43
C VAL A 4 1.18 2.15 -0.12
N LEU A 5 0.44 1.07 0.12
CA LEU A 5 0.73 -0.24 -0.45
C LEU A 5 -0.26 -0.54 -1.57
N ASP A 6 0.23 -1.01 -2.70
CA ASP A 6 -0.58 -1.68 -3.71
C ASP A 6 -1.24 -2.95 -3.11
N SER A 7 -2.44 -3.30 -3.58
CA SER A 7 -3.18 -4.49 -3.17
C SER A 7 -2.37 -5.77 -3.38
N ASN A 8 -1.60 -5.88 -4.47
CA ASN A 8 -0.74 -7.03 -4.73
C ASN A 8 0.38 -7.18 -3.69
N VAL A 9 0.94 -6.05 -3.24
CA VAL A 9 2.00 -6.04 -2.21
C VAL A 9 1.42 -6.42 -0.85
N LEU A 10 0.25 -5.88 -0.50
CA LEU A 10 -0.45 -6.27 0.72
C LEU A 10 -0.76 -7.78 0.68
N LEU A 11 -1.33 -8.26 -0.42
CA LEU A 11 -1.78 -9.64 -0.60
C LEU A 11 -0.67 -10.67 -0.31
N ILE A 12 0.53 -10.44 -0.84
CA ILE A 12 1.68 -11.34 -0.63
C ILE A 12 2.29 -11.19 0.77
N SER A 13 2.05 -10.07 1.48
CA SER A 13 2.63 -9.82 2.81
C SER A 13 1.82 -10.41 3.98
N ILE A 14 0.54 -10.74 3.78
CA ILE A 14 -0.33 -11.24 4.86
C ILE A 14 0.14 -12.59 5.41
N SER A 15 0.60 -13.49 4.54
CA SER A 15 1.02 -14.84 4.94
C SER A 15 2.30 -14.81 5.77
N ARG A 16 2.27 -15.43 6.97
CA ARG A 16 3.46 -15.59 7.84
C ARG A 16 4.61 -16.37 7.20
N ARG A 17 4.35 -17.12 6.13
CA ARG A 17 5.36 -17.90 5.38
C ARG A 17 5.97 -17.10 4.23
N SER A 18 5.42 -15.93 3.92
CA SER A 18 5.92 -15.07 2.85
C SER A 18 7.21 -14.38 3.27
N GLN A 19 8.14 -14.24 2.33
CA GLN A 19 9.34 -13.41 2.54
C GLN A 19 8.98 -11.93 2.77
N HIS A 20 7.84 -11.47 2.23
CA HIS A 20 7.33 -10.11 2.39
C HIS A 20 6.52 -9.90 3.67
N HIS A 21 6.37 -10.92 4.51
CA HIS A 21 5.63 -10.80 5.77
C HIS A 21 6.12 -9.66 6.69
N PRO A 22 7.42 -9.31 6.75
CA PRO A 22 7.88 -8.16 7.52
C PRO A 22 7.23 -6.83 7.11
N ILE A 23 6.76 -6.67 5.86
CA ILE A 23 6.02 -5.47 5.44
C ILE A 23 4.71 -5.35 6.22
N PHE A 24 3.95 -6.45 6.34
CA PHE A 24 2.72 -6.46 7.14
C PHE A 24 3.01 -6.24 8.63
N GLN A 25 4.07 -6.85 9.15
CA GLN A 25 4.51 -6.65 10.54
C GLN A 25 4.93 -5.20 10.81
N ALA A 26 5.54 -4.50 9.85
CA ALA A 26 5.91 -3.11 9.98
C ALA A 26 4.69 -2.19 10.17
N ILE A 27 3.53 -2.55 9.57
CA ILE A 27 2.26 -1.85 9.82
C ILE A 27 1.78 -2.11 11.25
N LEU A 28 1.80 -3.37 11.69
CA LEU A 28 1.29 -3.75 13.02
C LEU A 28 2.14 -3.21 14.17
N SER A 29 3.46 -3.12 13.98
CA SER A 29 4.42 -2.62 14.97
C SER A 29 4.52 -1.09 15.00
N GLY A 30 4.07 -0.41 13.95
CA GLY A 30 4.14 1.05 13.82
C GLY A 30 5.45 1.57 13.22
N THR A 31 6.33 0.68 12.73
CA THR A 31 7.48 1.06 11.92
C THR A 31 7.03 1.88 10.70
N ILE A 32 5.88 1.53 10.13
CA ILE A 32 5.21 2.32 9.09
C ILE A 32 3.77 2.66 9.46
N THR A 33 3.29 3.75 8.90
CA THR A 33 1.90 4.19 8.95
C THR A 33 1.28 3.93 7.58
N LEU A 34 0.34 3.01 7.50
CA LEU A 34 -0.36 2.67 6.26
C LEU A 34 -1.40 3.75 5.94
N CYS A 35 -1.27 4.39 4.78
CA CYS A 35 -2.25 5.32 4.24
C CYS A 35 -3.24 4.56 3.34
N VAL A 36 -4.53 4.71 3.59
CA VAL A 36 -5.60 4.08 2.80
C VAL A 36 -6.74 5.05 2.53
N SER A 37 -7.45 4.88 1.42
CA SER A 37 -8.80 5.43 1.20
C SER A 37 -9.85 4.33 1.39
N ASN A 38 -11.14 4.68 1.39
CA ASN A 38 -12.19 3.66 1.38
C ASN A 38 -12.10 2.75 0.13
N SER A 39 -11.82 3.33 -1.04
CA SER A 39 -11.67 2.55 -2.28
C SER A 39 -10.48 1.58 -2.25
N ILE A 40 -9.38 1.94 -1.58
CA ILE A 40 -8.25 1.01 -1.37
C ILE A 40 -8.65 -0.13 -0.44
N LEU A 41 -9.39 0.16 0.64
CA LEU A 41 -9.86 -0.88 1.57
C LEU A 41 -10.82 -1.87 0.90
N GLU A 42 -11.72 -1.36 0.04
CA GLU A 42 -12.62 -2.18 -0.78
C GLU A 42 -11.84 -3.10 -1.72
N GLU A 43 -10.82 -2.57 -2.41
CA GLU A 43 -9.96 -3.39 -3.28
C GLU A 43 -9.16 -4.43 -2.50
N TYR A 44 -8.62 -4.08 -1.33
CA TYR A 44 -7.96 -5.05 -0.47
C TYR A 44 -8.90 -6.19 -0.07
N GLU A 45 -10.13 -5.86 0.35
CA GLU A 45 -11.13 -6.87 0.71
C GLU A 45 -11.42 -7.81 -0.47
N GLU A 46 -11.63 -7.26 -1.66
CA GLU A 46 -11.88 -8.00 -2.89
C GLU A 46 -10.69 -8.92 -3.24
N LYS A 47 -9.48 -8.36 -3.40
CA LYS A 47 -8.30 -9.12 -3.83
C LYS A 47 -7.89 -10.22 -2.84
N ILE A 48 -7.97 -9.94 -1.54
CA ILE A 48 -7.71 -10.95 -0.51
C ILE A 48 -8.79 -12.03 -0.53
N GLY A 49 -10.05 -11.63 -0.74
CA GLY A 49 -11.20 -12.53 -0.81
C GLY A 49 -11.11 -13.51 -1.99
N GLU A 50 -10.72 -13.01 -3.16
CA GLU A 50 -10.52 -13.78 -4.39
C GLU A 50 -9.35 -14.75 -4.29
N PHE A 51 -8.22 -14.32 -3.74
CA PHE A 51 -6.99 -15.12 -3.71
C PHE A 51 -6.96 -16.12 -2.55
N TRP A 52 -7.40 -15.72 -1.35
CA TRP A 52 -7.35 -16.56 -0.15
C TRP A 52 -8.75 -17.07 0.23
N SER A 53 -9.56 -16.21 0.83
CA SER A 53 -10.95 -16.46 1.17
C SER A 53 -11.60 -15.19 1.73
N PRO A 54 -12.93 -15.06 1.69
CA PRO A 54 -13.64 -13.95 2.33
C PRO A 54 -13.36 -13.82 3.84
N GLU A 55 -13.09 -14.93 4.53
CA GLU A 55 -12.75 -14.92 5.96
C GLU A 55 -11.38 -14.27 6.21
N VAL A 56 -10.38 -14.58 5.38
CA VAL A 56 -9.05 -13.96 5.47
C VAL A 56 -9.12 -12.48 5.14
N ALA A 57 -9.92 -12.09 4.15
CA ALA A 57 -10.17 -10.69 3.81
C ALA A 57 -10.75 -9.93 5.00
N ASN A 58 -11.88 -10.38 5.54
CA ASN A 58 -12.54 -9.77 6.69
C ASN A 58 -11.60 -9.62 7.89
N ASN A 59 -10.90 -10.68 8.26
CA ASN A 59 -9.95 -10.66 9.39
C ASN A 59 -8.81 -9.67 9.16
N THR A 60 -8.30 -9.58 7.92
CA THR A 60 -7.21 -8.66 7.57
C THR A 60 -7.68 -7.21 7.63
N ILE A 61 -8.81 -6.89 7.00
CA ILE A 61 -9.39 -5.55 7.02
C ILE A 61 -9.72 -5.14 8.47
N GLU A 62 -10.35 -6.01 9.26
CA GLU A 62 -10.64 -5.72 10.66
C GLU A 62 -9.36 -5.46 11.47
N THR A 63 -8.29 -6.22 11.21
CA THR A 63 -6.98 -6.02 11.85
C THR A 63 -6.38 -4.66 11.47
N LEU A 64 -6.38 -4.28 10.20
CA LEU A 64 -5.88 -2.98 9.73
C LEU A 64 -6.68 -1.83 10.34
N MET A 65 -8.01 -1.96 10.34
CA MET A 65 -8.95 -0.98 10.88
C MET A 65 -8.76 -0.72 12.39
N LYS A 66 -8.32 -1.73 13.14
CA LYS A 66 -8.00 -1.62 14.57
C LYS A 66 -6.57 -1.12 14.84
N SER A 67 -5.71 -1.08 13.81
CA SER A 67 -4.34 -0.62 13.97
C SER A 67 -4.29 0.89 14.20
N PRO A 68 -3.57 1.38 15.23
CA PRO A 68 -3.34 2.82 15.40
C PRO A 68 -2.41 3.39 14.32
N TYR A 69 -1.80 2.53 13.51
CA TYR A 69 -0.85 2.87 12.45
C TYR A 69 -1.47 2.79 11.06
N MET A 70 -2.80 2.84 10.96
CA MET A 70 -3.53 3.02 9.72
C MET A 70 -4.20 4.40 9.72
N GLU A 71 -3.88 5.24 8.75
CA GLU A 71 -4.49 6.56 8.56
C GLU A 71 -5.36 6.57 7.30
N ARG A 72 -6.58 7.11 7.42
CA ARG A 72 -7.52 7.23 6.31
C ARG A 72 -7.41 8.58 5.62
N PHE A 73 -7.34 8.55 4.30
CA PHE A 73 -7.36 9.71 3.42
C PHE A 73 -8.34 9.44 2.28
N ASP A 74 -9.46 10.17 2.25
CA ASP A 74 -10.46 10.10 1.18
C ASP A 74 -10.32 11.33 0.26
N PRO A 75 -9.43 11.27 -0.76
CA PRO A 75 -9.30 12.33 -1.73
C PRO A 75 -10.64 12.55 -2.46
N ARG A 76 -11.06 13.80 -2.57
CA ARG A 76 -12.28 14.21 -3.32
C ARG A 76 -11.96 14.70 -4.73
N TYR A 77 -10.80 14.31 -5.23
CA TYR A 77 -10.30 14.61 -6.56
C TYR A 77 -9.86 13.29 -7.19
N ASN A 78 -9.72 13.30 -8.51
CA ASN A 78 -9.07 12.23 -9.25
C ASN A 78 -8.10 12.91 -10.24
N TRP A 79 -6.79 12.67 -10.08
CA TRP A 79 -5.78 13.31 -10.93
C TRP A 79 -5.66 12.65 -12.31
N VAL A 80 -6.16 11.42 -12.47
CA VAL A 80 -6.05 10.63 -13.70
C VAL A 80 -4.60 10.55 -14.21
N LEU A 81 -3.68 10.07 -13.36
CA LEU A 81 -2.24 10.04 -13.65
C LEU A 81 -1.82 8.72 -14.29
N ILE A 82 -2.50 7.63 -13.97
CA ILE A 82 -2.18 6.27 -14.45
C ILE A 82 -3.11 5.91 -15.61
N TYR A 83 -2.85 6.49 -16.80
CA TYR A 83 -3.71 6.26 -17.98
C TYR A 83 -3.78 4.80 -18.45
N ALA A 84 -2.80 3.97 -18.09
CA ALA A 84 -2.78 2.56 -18.44
C ALA A 84 -3.82 1.75 -17.66
N ASP A 85 -4.11 2.17 -16.42
CA ASP A 85 -5.13 1.60 -15.56
C ASP A 85 -5.70 2.70 -14.64
N PRO A 86 -6.80 3.37 -15.05
CA PRO A 86 -7.40 4.43 -14.25
C PRO A 86 -7.96 3.99 -12.89
N ASP A 87 -8.10 2.68 -12.64
CA ASP A 87 -8.51 2.19 -11.32
C ASP A 87 -7.37 2.39 -10.30
N ASP A 88 -6.12 2.16 -10.73
CA ASP A 88 -4.91 2.30 -9.89
C ASP A 88 -4.67 3.73 -9.39
N ASP A 89 -5.29 4.74 -10.01
CA ASP A 89 -5.17 6.15 -9.57
C ASP A 89 -5.62 6.35 -8.12
N LYS A 90 -6.48 5.47 -7.58
CA LYS A 90 -6.88 5.52 -6.16
C LYS A 90 -5.67 5.46 -5.22
N PHE A 91 -4.62 4.71 -5.58
CA PHE A 91 -3.37 4.62 -4.82
C PHE A 91 -2.53 5.88 -4.95
N ALA A 92 -2.46 6.45 -6.16
CA ALA A 92 -1.73 7.70 -6.40
C ALA A 92 -2.39 8.88 -5.67
N ASP A 93 -3.72 9.02 -5.76
CA ASP A 93 -4.49 10.04 -5.08
C ASP A 93 -4.37 9.93 -3.56
N CYS A 94 -4.42 8.70 -3.01
CA CYS A 94 -4.20 8.46 -1.58
C CYS A 94 -2.78 8.84 -1.16
N ALA A 95 -1.76 8.52 -1.98
CA ALA A 95 -0.37 8.88 -1.69
C ALA A 95 -0.17 10.40 -1.65
N ILE A 96 -0.81 11.15 -2.56
CA ILE A 96 -0.79 12.61 -2.54
C ILE A 96 -1.52 13.14 -1.29
N ALA A 97 -2.73 12.66 -1.02
CA ALA A 97 -3.55 13.13 0.10
C ALA A 97 -2.88 12.85 1.47
N GLY A 98 -2.24 11.69 1.62
CA GLY A 98 -1.53 11.29 2.83
C GLY A 98 -0.12 11.88 2.95
N ASN A 99 0.39 12.54 1.90
CA ASN A 99 1.79 12.91 1.76
C ASN A 99 2.70 11.70 2.05
N ALA A 100 2.40 10.59 1.38
CA ALA A 100 3.08 9.32 1.59
C ALA A 100 4.56 9.43 1.21
N THR A 101 5.42 8.87 2.06
CA THR A 101 6.86 8.82 1.81
C THR A 101 7.17 7.86 0.67
N TYR A 102 6.43 6.76 0.57
CA TYR A 102 6.57 5.74 -0.47
C TYR A 102 5.20 5.25 -0.97
N LEU A 103 5.14 4.95 -2.26
CA LEU A 103 4.12 4.10 -2.87
C LEU A 103 4.80 2.79 -3.26
N VAL A 104 4.40 1.68 -2.63
CA VAL A 104 5.04 0.37 -2.81
C VAL A 104 4.20 -0.46 -3.75
N THR A 105 4.75 -0.78 -4.92
CA THR A 105 4.08 -1.56 -5.97
C THR A 105 5.11 -2.32 -6.78
N ASN A 106 4.71 -3.49 -7.29
CA ASN A 106 5.47 -4.22 -8.30
C ASN A 106 4.87 -4.03 -9.71
N ASP A 107 3.77 -3.29 -9.84
CA ASP A 107 3.10 -3.05 -11.10
C ASP A 107 3.81 -1.95 -11.91
N HIS A 108 4.03 -2.25 -13.19
CA HIS A 108 4.66 -1.34 -14.13
C HIS A 108 3.74 -0.21 -14.59
N HIS A 109 2.42 -0.30 -14.41
CA HIS A 109 1.47 0.77 -14.72
C HIS A 109 1.82 2.06 -13.98
N PHE A 110 2.32 1.95 -12.74
CA PHE A 110 2.75 3.09 -11.92
C PHE A 110 4.03 3.79 -12.42
N ASN A 111 4.76 3.22 -13.38
CA ASN A 111 6.02 3.81 -13.87
C ASN A 111 5.84 5.22 -14.43
N VAL A 112 4.66 5.56 -14.96
CA VAL A 112 4.35 6.91 -15.44
C VAL A 112 4.58 7.97 -14.35
N LEU A 113 4.27 7.64 -13.08
CA LEU A 113 4.41 8.56 -11.95
C LEU A 113 5.87 8.91 -11.64
N LYS A 114 6.83 8.04 -11.99
CA LYS A 114 8.27 8.29 -11.78
C LYS A 114 8.80 9.45 -12.63
N THR A 115 8.12 9.74 -13.74
CA THR A 115 8.52 10.78 -14.69
C THR A 115 7.80 12.10 -14.50
N LEU A 116 6.81 12.15 -13.60
CA LEU A 116 6.04 13.37 -13.37
C LEU A 116 6.90 14.44 -12.69
N PRO A 117 6.90 15.69 -13.18
CA PRO A 117 7.58 16.78 -12.50
C PRO A 117 6.85 17.19 -11.21
N PHE A 118 5.54 16.94 -11.15
CA PHE A 118 4.67 17.20 -10.02
C PHE A 118 3.35 16.42 -10.17
N PRO A 119 2.76 15.88 -9.09
CA PRO A 119 3.36 15.73 -7.76
C PRO A 119 4.49 14.68 -7.76
N PRO A 120 5.50 14.80 -6.88
CA PRO A 120 6.59 13.83 -6.83
C PRO A 120 6.14 12.52 -6.16
N PHE A 121 6.54 11.38 -6.74
CA PHE A 121 6.29 10.06 -6.17
C PHE A 121 7.59 9.31 -5.93
N ASN A 122 7.73 8.73 -4.74
CA ASN A 122 8.78 7.76 -4.45
C ASN A 122 8.21 6.35 -4.60
N ILE A 123 8.27 5.82 -5.82
CA ILE A 123 7.83 4.45 -6.09
C ILE A 123 8.96 3.47 -5.81
N VAL A 124 8.66 2.46 -5.01
CA VAL A 124 9.61 1.39 -4.67
C VAL A 124 8.98 0.02 -4.88
N LEU A 125 9.80 -0.94 -5.31
CA LEU A 125 9.40 -2.34 -5.42
C LEU A 125 9.28 -2.96 -4.02
N ALA A 126 8.46 -3.99 -3.87
CA ALA A 126 8.25 -4.66 -2.59
C ALA A 126 9.56 -5.23 -1.99
N ASP A 127 10.42 -5.84 -2.82
CA ASP A 127 11.70 -6.39 -2.36
C ASP A 127 12.65 -5.29 -1.86
N VAL A 128 12.74 -4.18 -2.60
CA VAL A 128 13.56 -3.02 -2.22
C VAL A 128 13.05 -2.39 -0.93
N PHE A 129 11.72 -2.27 -0.80
CA PHE A 129 11.10 -1.73 0.41
C PHE A 129 11.34 -2.65 1.61
N LEU A 130 11.26 -3.97 1.42
CA LEU A 130 11.61 -4.95 2.45
C LEU A 130 13.06 -4.80 2.92
N GLU A 131 14.02 -4.69 1.99
CA GLU A 131 15.42 -4.44 2.34
C GLU A 131 15.60 -3.14 3.13
N MET A 132 14.90 -2.07 2.76
CA MET A 132 14.92 -0.80 3.51
C MET A 132 14.42 -0.97 4.94
N LEU A 133 13.33 -1.73 5.14
CA LEU A 133 12.81 -2.01 6.48
C LEU A 133 13.83 -2.79 7.34
N LEU A 134 14.40 -3.86 6.78
CA LEU A 134 15.35 -4.71 7.50
C LEU A 134 16.66 -3.99 7.86
N ASN A 135 17.12 -3.08 7.00
CA ASN A 135 18.32 -2.29 7.27
C ASN A 135 18.10 -1.17 8.31
N THR A 136 16.84 -0.80 8.58
CA THR A 136 16.50 0.23 9.58
C THR A 136 16.47 -0.36 11.00
N GLU A 137 16.25 -1.67 11.15
CA GLU A 137 16.23 -2.37 12.44
C GLU A 137 17.63 -2.77 12.97
N GLY A 138 18.70 -2.36 12.27
CA GLY A 138 20.09 -2.74 12.54
C GLY A 138 21.00 -1.65 13.12
N VAL A 139 20.52 -0.82 14.05
CA VAL A 139 21.34 0.14 14.83
C VAL A 139 21.22 -0.12 16.33
#